data_AF-A0A7J7CKK0-F1
#
_entry.id   AF-A0A7J7CKK0-F1
#
_cell.length_a   1.000
_cell.length_b   1.000
_cell.length_c   1.000
_cell.angle_alpha   90.00
_cell.angle_beta   90.00
_cell.angle_gamma   90.00
#
_symmetry.space_group_name_H-M   'P 1'
#
loop_
_entity.id
_entity.type
_entity.pdbx_description
1 polymer ?
#
loop_
_entity_poly.entity_id
_entity_poly.type
_entity_poly.pdbx_seq_one_letter_code
_entity_poly.pdbx_strand_id
1 'polypeptide(L)'
;MASWEVVKRAKCGCCGMWEECTIGYIVWVQERLGGVWVCGLCEEAVKDEQQRLGVGVDMALRAHALFREAANADPDAQIAPSIGRLIKKIMSSSSSTYYTTSSTSNVS
;
A
#
# COMPACT_ATOMS: atom_id res chain seq x y z
N MET A 1 -21.99 -39.77 -8.94
CA MET A 1 -22.05 -38.95 -10.17
C MET A 1 -21.05 -37.83 -10.00
N ALA A 2 -19.95 -37.84 -10.77
CA ALA A 2 -18.97 -36.76 -10.70
C ALA A 2 -19.64 -35.47 -11.18
N SER A 3 -19.95 -34.57 -10.26
CA SER A 3 -20.31 -33.20 -10.59
C SER A 3 -19.05 -32.58 -11.15
N TRP A 4 -18.98 -32.45 -12.48
CA TRP A 4 -17.99 -31.58 -13.10
C TRP A 4 -18.45 -30.16 -12.75
N GLU A 5 -17.82 -29.58 -11.72
CA GLU A 5 -18.13 -28.21 -11.39
C GLU A 5 -17.56 -27.32 -12.49
N VAL A 6 -18.37 -26.40 -13.04
CA VAL A 6 -17.92 -25.53 -14.13
C VAL A 6 -16.83 -24.61 -13.59
N VAL A 7 -15.62 -24.77 -14.10
CA VAL A 7 -14.46 -23.93 -13.78
C VAL A 7 -14.39 -22.75 -14.75
N LYS A 8 -14.07 -21.56 -14.24
CA LYS A 8 -13.80 -20.35 -15.01
C LYS A 8 -12.46 -19.76 -14.61
N ARG A 9 -11.79 -19.14 -15.57
CA ARG A 9 -10.63 -18.27 -15.32
C ARG A 9 -11.10 -16.87 -14.96
N ALA A 10 -10.73 -16.38 -13.79
CA ALA A 10 -11.10 -15.07 -13.30
C ALA A 10 -9.87 -14.26 -12.88
N LYS A 11 -9.88 -12.96 -13.18
CA LYS A 11 -8.79 -12.04 -12.84
C LYS A 11 -9.08 -11.39 -11.49
N CYS A 12 -8.17 -11.53 -10.53
CA CYS A 12 -8.27 -10.92 -9.22
C CYS A 12 -8.36 -9.39 -9.33
N GLY A 13 -9.36 -8.79 -8.69
CA GLY A 13 -9.55 -7.33 -8.63
C GLY A 13 -8.47 -6.59 -7.84
N CYS A 14 -7.80 -7.27 -6.90
CA CYS A 14 -6.73 -6.68 -6.08
C CYS A 14 -5.36 -6.73 -6.77
N CYS A 15 -4.96 -7.92 -7.24
CA CYS A 15 -3.58 -8.14 -7.71
C CYS A 15 -3.44 -8.34 -9.23
N GLY A 16 -4.55 -8.50 -9.94
CA GLY A 16 -4.55 -8.74 -11.38
C GLY A 16 -4.07 -10.13 -11.82
N MET A 17 -3.72 -11.01 -10.88
CA MET A 17 -3.41 -12.41 -11.16
C MET A 17 -4.66 -13.17 -11.62
N TRP A 18 -4.48 -14.15 -12.50
CA TRP A 18 -5.55 -15.03 -12.96
C TRP A 18 -5.57 -16.33 -12.15
N GLU A 19 -6.77 -16.80 -11.82
CA GLU A 19 -6.97 -18.07 -11.12
C GLU A 19 -8.11 -18.86 -11.77
N GLU A 20 -8.01 -20.19 -11.73
CA GLU A 20 -9.07 -21.11 -12.14
C GLU A 20 -9.93 -21.47 -10.94
N CYS A 21 -11.21 -21.13 -11.01
CA CYS A 21 -12.13 -21.28 -9.89
C CYS A 21 -13.48 -21.78 -10.35
N THR A 22 -14.16 -22.52 -9.48
CA THR A 22 -15.55 -22.91 -9.75
C THR A 22 -16.45 -21.67 -9.68
N ILE A 23 -17.55 -21.67 -10.44
CA ILE A 23 -18.50 -20.56 -10.41
C ILE A 23 -19.04 -20.35 -8.98
N GLY A 24 -19.30 -21.43 -8.24
CA GLY A 24 -19.79 -21.35 -6.87
C GLY A 24 -18.81 -20.64 -5.94
N TYR A 25 -17.52 -20.96 -6.04
CA TYR A 25 -16.49 -20.30 -5.24
C TYR A 25 -16.36 -18.80 -5.59
N ILE A 26 -16.43 -18.44 -6.88
CA ILE A 26 -16.39 -17.03 -7.31
C ILE A 26 -17.52 -16.22 -6.67
N VAL A 27 -18.76 -16.72 -6.73
CA VAL A 27 -19.92 -16.05 -6.16
C VAL A 27 -19.78 -15.90 -4.64
N TRP A 28 -19.36 -16.97 -3.96
CA TRP A 28 -19.17 -16.97 -2.51
C TRP A 28 -18.13 -15.94 -2.05
N VAL A 29 -17.03 -15.78 -2.79
CA VAL A 29 -16.02 -14.76 -2.50
C VAL A 29 -16.59 -13.36 -2.72
N GLN A 30 -17.29 -13.15 -3.84
CA GLN A 30 -17.91 -11.85 -4.16
C GLN A 30 -18.92 -11.41 -3.09
N GLU A 31 -19.74 -12.33 -2.57
CA GLU A 31 -20.71 -12.02 -1.51
C GLU A 31 -20.04 -11.53 -0.22
N ARG A 32 -18.82 -11.99 0.06
CA ARG A 32 -18.08 -11.63 1.28
C ARG A 32 -17.22 -10.39 1.12
N LEU A 33 -16.75 -10.13 -0.09
CA LEU A 33 -15.76 -9.10 -0.40
C LEU A 33 -16.31 -7.97 -1.26
N GLY A 34 -17.50 -7.47 -0.90
CA GLY A 34 -18.05 -6.25 -1.52
C GLY A 34 -18.35 -6.38 -3.02
N GLY A 35 -18.65 -7.60 -3.49
CA GLY A 35 -19.00 -7.89 -4.88
C GLY A 35 -17.80 -8.10 -5.82
N VAL A 36 -16.57 -8.00 -5.31
CA VAL A 36 -15.34 -8.13 -6.12
C VAL A 36 -14.76 -9.54 -5.99
N TRP A 37 -14.40 -10.13 -7.12
CA TRP A 37 -13.62 -11.38 -7.11
C TRP A 37 -12.16 -11.07 -6.75
N VAL A 38 -11.61 -11.80 -5.78
CA VAL A 38 -10.19 -11.77 -5.43
C VAL A 38 -9.64 -13.19 -5.43
N CYS A 39 -8.35 -13.36 -5.71
CA CYS A 39 -7.70 -14.67 -5.63
C CYS A 39 -7.55 -15.14 -4.17
N GLY A 40 -7.36 -16.44 -3.97
CA GLY A 40 -7.27 -17.03 -2.62
C GLY A 40 -6.21 -16.37 -1.73
N LEU A 41 -5.07 -15.95 -2.29
CA LEU A 41 -4.02 -15.25 -1.54
C LEU A 41 -4.44 -13.84 -1.10
N CYS A 42 -5.18 -13.11 -1.95
CA CYS A 42 -5.70 -11.80 -1.57
C CYS A 42 -6.87 -11.93 -0.59
N GLU A 43 -7.67 -12.99 -0.66
CA GLU A 43 -8.71 -13.28 0.33
C GLU A 43 -8.11 -13.43 1.73
N GLU A 44 -7.06 -14.26 1.88
CA GLU A 44 -6.37 -14.43 3.16
C GLU A 44 -5.72 -13.13 3.65
N ALA A 45 -5.05 -12.39 2.77
CA ALA A 45 -4.46 -11.11 3.13
C ALA A 45 -5.51 -10.08 3.60
N VAL A 46 -6.70 -10.06 2.98
CA VAL A 46 -7.79 -9.17 3.41
C VAL A 46 -8.35 -9.61 4.77
N LYS A 47 -8.50 -10.92 5.02
CA LYS A 47 -8.89 -11.44 6.34
C LYS A 47 -7.89 -11.03 7.42
N ASP A 48 -6.60 -11.13 7.12
CA ASP A 48 -5.54 -10.69 8.02
C ASP A 48 -5.63 -9.19 8.31
N GLU A 49 -5.90 -8.35 7.31
CA GLU A 49 -6.10 -6.90 7.50
C GLU A 49 -7.35 -6.60 8.35
N GLN A 50 -8.45 -7.34 8.17
CA GLN A 50 -9.64 -7.21 9.02
C GLN A 50 -9.30 -7.50 10.49
N GLN A 51 -8.57 -8.58 10.75
CA GLN A 51 -8.16 -8.96 12.10
C GLN A 51 -7.15 -7.97 12.70
N ARG A 52 -6.15 -7.57 11.92
CA ARG A 52 -5.07 -6.67 12.35
C ARG A 52 -5.56 -5.27 12.69
N LEU A 53 -6.53 -4.76 11.93
CA LEU A 53 -7.06 -3.40 12.09
C LEU A 53 -8.38 -3.35 12.88
N GLY A 54 -9.07 -4.48 13.05
CA GLY A 54 -10.40 -4.51 13.68
C GLY A 54 -11.47 -3.80 12.82
N VAL A 55 -11.37 -3.92 11.50
CA VAL A 55 -12.21 -3.18 10.54
C VAL A 55 -13.09 -4.08 9.69
N GLY A 56 -14.16 -3.51 9.13
CA GLY A 56 -14.99 -4.17 8.15
C GLY A 56 -14.27 -4.40 6.81
N VAL A 57 -14.85 -5.29 5.99
CA VAL A 57 -14.25 -5.76 4.73
C VAL A 57 -13.85 -4.65 3.77
N ASP A 58 -14.66 -3.61 3.61
CA ASP A 58 -14.37 -2.50 2.70
C ASP A 58 -13.12 -1.69 3.10
N MET A 59 -12.86 -1.58 4.40
CA MET A 59 -11.66 -0.91 4.91
C MET A 59 -10.45 -1.84 4.81
N ALA A 60 -10.62 -3.13 5.05
CA ALA A 60 -9.55 -4.10 4.88
C ALA A 60 -9.11 -4.26 3.41
N LEU A 61 -10.06 -4.29 2.47
CA LEU A 61 -9.78 -4.26 1.03
C LEU A 61 -8.98 -3.02 0.64
N ARG A 62 -9.34 -1.85 1.17
CA ARG A 62 -8.58 -0.61 0.95
C ARG A 62 -7.19 -0.66 1.56
N ALA A 63 -7.05 -1.18 2.78
CA ALA A 63 -5.76 -1.34 3.43
C ALA A 63 -4.84 -2.27 2.62
N HIS A 64 -5.37 -3.39 2.13
CA HIS A 64 -4.64 -4.32 1.27
C HIS A 64 -4.22 -3.68 -0.06
N ALA A 65 -5.11 -2.90 -0.70
CA ALA A 65 -4.79 -2.18 -1.93
C ALA A 65 -3.64 -1.17 -1.72
N LEU A 66 -3.67 -0.41 -0.63
CA LEU A 66 -2.60 0.54 -0.28
C LEU A 66 -1.28 -0.18 0.02
N PHE A 67 -1.32 -1.29 0.75
CA PHE A 67 -0.13 -2.11 1.00
C PHE A 67 0.49 -2.59 -0.31
N ARG A 68 -0.34 -3.06 -1.23
CA ARG A 68 0.11 -3.54 -2.54
C ARG A 68 0.69 -2.42 -3.40
N GLU A 69 0.08 -1.24 -3.40
CA GLU A 69 0.62 -0.06 -4.09
C GLU A 69 2.01 0.29 -3.54
N ALA A 70 2.15 0.34 -2.21
CA ALA A 70 3.42 0.63 -1.55
C ALA A 70 4.49 -0.44 -1.84
N ALA A 71 4.10 -1.71 -1.92
CA ALA A 71 5.02 -2.81 -2.24
C ALA A 71 5.45 -2.86 -3.71
N ASN A 72 4.65 -2.31 -4.63
CA ASN A 72 5.00 -2.20 -6.04
C ASN A 72 5.69 -0.87 -6.39
N ALA A 73 5.72 0.09 -5.47
CA ALA A 73 6.41 1.34 -5.68
C ALA A 73 7.91 1.08 -5.89
N ASP A 74 8.50 1.79 -6.85
CA ASP A 74 9.94 1.74 -7.09
C ASP A 74 10.67 2.15 -5.80
N PRO A 75 11.50 1.26 -5.20
CA PRO A 75 12.24 1.59 -3.99
C PRO A 75 13.11 2.86 -4.18
N ASP A 76 13.60 3.11 -5.39
CA ASP A 76 14.45 4.27 -5.69
C ASP A 76 13.66 5.59 -5.69
N ALA A 77 12.36 5.54 -6.01
CA ALA A 77 11.48 6.71 -5.99
C ALA A 77 11.32 7.30 -4.57
N GLN A 78 11.53 6.50 -3.52
CA GLN A 78 11.46 6.93 -2.12
C GLN A 78 12.82 7.43 -1.58
N ILE A 79 13.93 7.01 -2.21
CA ILE A 79 15.29 7.37 -1.79
C ILE A 79 15.60 8.83 -2.14
N ALA A 80 15.32 9.25 -3.39
CA ALA A 80 15.59 10.60 -3.86
C ALA A 80 14.95 11.72 -3.00
N PRO A 81 13.64 11.69 -2.64
CA PRO A 81 13.04 12.72 -1.80
C PRO A 81 13.59 12.71 -0.36
N SER A 82 13.96 11.53 0.16
CA SER A 82 14.56 11.39 1.48
C SER A 82 15.95 12.04 1.55
N ILE A 83 16.80 11.79 0.55
CA ILE A 83 18.11 12.44 0.39
C ILE A 83 17.93 13.96 0.21
N GLY A 84 16.99 14.38 -0.63
CA GLY A 84 16.70 15.81 -0.85
C GLY A 84 16.29 16.54 0.44
N ARG A 85 15.44 15.92 1.28
CA ARG A 85 15.08 16.46 2.60
C ARG A 85 16.27 16.58 3.53
N LEU A 86 17.17 15.59 3.52
CA LEU A 86 18.39 15.63 4.32
C LEU A 86 19.31 16.78 3.89
N ILE A 87 19.56 16.92 2.58
CA ILE A 87 20.35 18.03 2.02
C ILE A 87 19.74 19.37 2.39
N LYS A 88 18.41 19.53 2.22
CA LYS A 88 17.71 20.77 2.57
C LYS A 88 17.86 21.10 4.07
N LYS A 89 17.75 20.09 4.94
CA LYS A 89 17.95 20.25 6.39
C LYS A 89 19.38 20.67 6.71
N ILE A 90 20.39 20.07 6.06
CA ILE A 90 21.80 20.48 6.21
C ILE A 90 21.96 21.94 5.81
N MET A 91 21.50 22.34 4.62
CA MET A 91 21.59 23.72 4.14
C MET A 91 20.91 24.73 5.08
N SER A 92 19.70 24.43 5.56
CA SER A 92 18.99 25.30 6.51
C SER A 92 19.67 25.38 7.88
N SER A 93 20.38 24.32 8.29
CA SER A 93 21.14 24.30 9.55
C SER A 93 22.45 25.07 9.42
N SER A 94 23.16 24.91 8.30
CA SER A 94 24.34 25.70 7.94
C SER A 94 24.02 27.18 7.83
N SER A 95 22.77 27.50 7.53
CA SER A 95 22.34 28.88 7.45
C SER A 95 22.30 29.62 8.78
N SER A 96 22.01 28.93 9.88
CA SER A 96 22.02 29.53 11.23
C SER A 96 23.39 29.94 11.75
N THR A 97 24.48 29.42 11.17
CA THR A 97 25.84 29.73 11.64
C THR A 97 26.37 31.06 11.09
N TYR A 98 25.82 31.59 9.99
CA TYR A 98 26.34 32.82 9.37
C TYR A 98 25.68 34.11 9.86
N TYR A 99 24.61 34.05 10.66
CA TYR A 99 23.97 35.26 11.20
C TYR A 99 24.50 35.70 12.58
N THR A 100 25.30 34.88 13.28
CA THR A 100 25.66 35.14 14.69
C THR A 100 27.02 35.83 14.90
N THR A 101 27.83 36.06 13.85
CA THR A 101 29.18 36.67 13.99
C THR A 101 29.35 38.07 13.40
N SER A 102 28.28 38.79 13.04
CA SER A 102 28.41 40.10 12.37
C SER A 102 27.75 41.28 13.09
N SER A 103 27.60 41.25 14.42
CA SER A 103 27.07 42.41 15.15
C SER A 103 27.70 42.61 16.52
N THR A 104 28.90 43.20 16.53
CA THR A 104 29.23 44.25 17.51
C THR A 104 30.14 45.27 16.83
N SER A 105 29.53 46.36 16.39
CA SER A 105 30.17 47.62 16.02
C SER A 105 30.77 48.31 17.24
N ASN A 106 31.88 49.01 17.00
CA ASN A 106 32.66 49.87 17.90
C ASN A 106 31.82 50.80 18.79
N VAL A 107 32.29 51.08 20.01
CA VAL A 107 32.16 52.39 20.66
C VAL A 107 33.39 52.68 21.54
N SER A 108 34.02 53.83 21.23
CA SER A 108 34.85 54.74 22.03
C SER A 108 36.18 54.29 22.63
#